data_AF-A0YGE8-F1
#
_entry.id   AF-A0YGE8-F1
#
_cell.length_a   1.000
_cell.length_b   1.000
_cell.length_c   1.000
_cell.angle_alpha   90.00
_cell.angle_beta   90.00
_cell.angle_gamma   90.00
#
_symmetry.space_group_name_H-M   'P 1'
#
loop_
_entity.id
_entity.type
_entity.pdbx_description
1 polymer ?
#
loop_
_entity_poly.entity_id
_entity_poly.type
_entity_poly.pdbx_seq_one_letter_code
_entity_poly.pdbx_strand_id
1 'polypeptide(L)'
;MRNIYFQSIEQLKTGQALALRDIVDELIFNHQALIPVITQNADSKEVLMMAWMNKACLEQTLVTGLMTYWSRSRQEVWIKGETSGNYQRLESMRFDCDGDAVLCLVKQTGAACHTGRQHCFYLEASQSRQSVSMLSAAP
;
A
#
# COMPACT_ATOMS: atom_id res chain seq x y z
N MET A 1 4.28 13.32 14.63
CA MET A 1 3.60 14.52 15.17
C MET A 1 2.12 14.22 15.02
N ARG A 2 1.31 14.21 16.07
CA ARG A 2 -0.07 13.71 15.93
C ARG A 2 -0.90 14.68 15.08
N ASN A 3 -1.56 14.16 14.06
CA ASN A 3 -2.45 14.90 13.17
C ASN A 3 -3.73 15.32 13.92
N ILE A 4 -4.01 16.61 14.00
CA ILE A 4 -5.16 17.15 14.77
C ILE A 4 -6.49 16.67 14.18
N TYR A 5 -6.58 16.54 12.86
CA TYR A 5 -7.81 16.07 12.22
C TYR A 5 -8.10 14.62 12.59
N PHE A 6 -7.10 13.72 12.46
CA PHE A 6 -7.27 12.32 12.82
C PHE A 6 -7.59 12.12 14.31
N GLN A 7 -6.99 12.92 15.20
CA GLN A 7 -7.38 12.95 16.62
C GLN A 7 -8.85 13.32 16.82
N SER A 8 -9.35 14.30 16.06
CA SER A 8 -10.72 14.78 16.22
C SER A 8 -11.78 13.73 15.89
N ILE A 9 -11.42 12.72 15.08
CA ILE A 9 -12.32 11.65 14.64
C ILE A 9 -12.16 10.32 15.39
N GLU A 10 -11.24 10.23 16.38
CA GLU A 10 -11.03 9.01 17.17
C GLU A 10 -12.26 8.57 17.98
N GLN A 11 -13.17 9.50 18.28
CA GLN A 11 -14.39 9.23 19.06
C GLN A 11 -15.60 8.82 18.19
N LEU A 12 -15.43 8.74 16.87
CA LEU A 12 -16.50 8.30 15.99
C LEU A 12 -16.85 6.83 16.25
N LYS A 13 -18.15 6.54 16.20
CA LYS A 13 -18.71 5.19 16.34
C LYS A 13 -18.53 4.41 15.05
N THR A 14 -18.45 3.09 15.19
CA THR A 14 -18.42 2.16 14.06
C THR A 14 -19.57 2.43 13.09
N GLY A 15 -19.25 2.56 11.80
CA GLY A 15 -20.22 2.80 10.73
C GLY A 15 -20.55 4.28 10.47
N GLN A 16 -20.04 5.23 11.27
CA GLN A 16 -20.13 6.64 10.91
C GLN A 16 -19.27 6.92 9.67
N ALA A 17 -19.87 7.53 8.66
CA ALA A 17 -19.21 7.87 7.41
C ALA A 17 -18.68 9.31 7.45
N LEU A 18 -17.48 9.49 6.91
CA LEU A 18 -16.88 10.80 6.61
C LEU A 18 -16.76 10.93 5.09
N ALA A 19 -16.67 12.15 4.57
CA ALA A 19 -16.38 12.31 3.16
C ALA A 19 -14.94 11.85 2.88
N LEU A 20 -14.76 11.07 1.81
CA LEU A 20 -13.44 10.57 1.41
C LEU A 20 -12.43 11.70 1.23
N ARG A 21 -12.88 12.83 0.67
CA ARG A 21 -12.04 14.00 0.44
C ARG A 21 -11.49 14.58 1.74
N ASP A 22 -12.30 14.66 2.79
CA ASP A 22 -11.87 15.18 4.09
C ASP A 22 -10.76 14.32 4.70
N ILE A 23 -10.76 13.00 4.45
CA ILE A 23 -9.66 12.12 4.86
C ILE A 23 -8.42 12.33 3.98
N VAL A 24 -8.59 12.32 2.66
CA VAL A 24 -7.47 12.38 1.70
C VAL A 24 -6.73 13.72 1.77
N ASP A 25 -7.44 14.82 2.00
CA ASP A 25 -6.84 16.15 2.13
C ASP A 25 -6.02 16.30 3.41
N GLU A 26 -6.26 15.47 4.43
CA GLU A 26 -5.60 15.48 5.73
C GLU A 26 -4.46 14.45 5.86
N LEU A 27 -4.18 13.68 4.80
CA LEU A 27 -3.06 12.73 4.79
C LEU A 27 -1.70 13.45 4.84
N ILE A 28 -0.79 12.86 5.61
CA ILE A 28 0.57 13.38 5.80
C ILE A 28 1.50 12.72 4.80
N PHE A 29 1.94 13.51 3.82
CA PHE A 29 3.01 13.14 2.92
C PHE A 29 4.35 13.59 3.50
N ASN A 30 5.39 12.79 3.33
CA ASN A 30 6.73 13.13 3.80
C ASN A 30 7.32 14.33 3.02
N HIS A 31 8.56 14.73 3.36
CA HIS A 31 9.25 15.85 2.71
C HIS A 31 9.45 15.71 1.18
N GLN A 32 9.24 14.53 0.61
CA GLN A 32 9.27 14.26 -0.84
C GLN A 32 7.86 14.26 -1.46
N ALA A 33 6.83 14.67 -0.72
CA ALA A 33 5.42 14.55 -1.08
C ALA A 33 4.97 13.09 -1.32
N LEU A 34 5.49 12.14 -0.53
CA LEU A 34 5.18 10.72 -0.63
C LEU A 34 4.61 10.12 0.67
N ILE A 35 3.68 9.18 0.52
CA ILE A 35 3.11 8.37 1.60
C ILE A 35 3.45 6.88 1.37
N PRO A 36 3.88 6.13 2.41
CA PRO A 36 4.05 4.69 2.31
C PRO A 36 2.71 3.97 2.16
N VAL A 37 2.66 3.02 1.23
CA VAL A 37 1.50 2.18 0.99
C VAL A 37 1.88 0.72 1.12
N ILE A 38 1.28 0.05 2.10
CA ILE A 38 1.35 -1.40 2.29
C ILE A 38 0.27 -2.03 1.44
N THR A 39 0.64 -2.99 0.61
CA THR A 39 -0.31 -3.73 -0.23
C THR A 39 -0.42 -5.16 0.26
N GLN A 40 -1.65 -5.57 0.53
CA GLN A 40 -1.99 -6.87 1.12
C GLN A 40 -2.96 -7.61 0.21
N ASN A 41 -2.81 -8.92 0.08
CA ASN A 41 -3.79 -9.75 -0.61
C ASN A 41 -5.13 -9.68 0.13
N ALA A 42 -6.21 -9.41 -0.59
CA ALA A 42 -7.53 -9.24 -0.01
C ALA A 42 -8.09 -10.53 0.64
N ASP A 43 -7.68 -11.71 0.16
CA ASP A 43 -8.16 -13.00 0.63
C ASP A 43 -7.23 -13.59 1.70
N SER A 44 -5.96 -13.82 1.35
CA SER A 44 -5.00 -14.50 2.23
C SER A 44 -4.49 -13.60 3.36
N LYS A 45 -4.67 -12.29 3.24
CA LYS A 45 -4.08 -11.27 4.13
C LYS A 45 -2.54 -11.27 4.13
N GLU A 46 -1.91 -11.91 3.15
CA GLU A 46 -0.47 -11.84 2.97
C GLU A 46 -0.04 -10.43 2.53
N VAL A 47 1.00 -9.89 3.17
CA VAL A 47 1.60 -8.62 2.73
C VAL A 47 2.41 -8.87 1.46
N LEU A 48 1.98 -8.25 0.37
CA LEU A 48 2.56 -8.45 -0.95
C LEU A 48 3.77 -7.55 -1.18
N MET A 49 3.65 -6.26 -0.88
CA MET A 49 4.71 -5.29 -1.10
C MET A 49 4.45 -3.98 -0.34
N MET A 50 5.47 -3.13 -0.28
CA MET A 50 5.36 -1.73 0.10
C MET A 50 5.90 -0.87 -1.03
N ALA A 51 5.19 0.20 -1.36
CA ALA A 51 5.62 1.20 -2.33
C ALA A 51 5.19 2.60 -1.87
N TRP A 52 5.58 3.62 -2.64
CA TRP A 52 5.25 5.00 -2.36
C TRP A 52 4.13 5.49 -3.29
N MET A 53 3.25 6.33 -2.78
CA MET A 53 2.33 7.12 -3.61
C MET A 53 2.58 8.60 -3.34
N ASN A 54 2.50 9.44 -4.38
CA ASN A 54 2.17 10.84 -4.19
C ASN A 54 0.63 11.00 -4.18
N LYS A 55 0.12 12.22 -3.95
CA LYS A 55 -1.33 12.46 -3.90
C LYS A 55 -2.05 12.05 -5.19
N ALA A 56 -1.47 12.36 -6.35
CA ALA A 56 -2.04 12.00 -7.65
C ALA A 56 -2.14 10.48 -7.87
N CYS A 57 -1.14 9.70 -7.46
CA CYS A 57 -1.16 8.24 -7.52
C CYS A 57 -2.28 7.65 -6.65
N LEU A 58 -2.49 8.21 -5.45
CA LEU A 58 -3.54 7.79 -4.53
C LEU A 58 -4.93 8.08 -5.11
N GLU A 59 -5.14 9.29 -5.62
CA GLU A 59 -6.38 9.70 -6.29
C GLU A 59 -6.66 8.85 -7.53
N GLN A 60 -5.65 8.61 -8.37
CA GLN A 60 -5.77 7.76 -9.55
C GLN A 60 -6.12 6.31 -9.17
N THR A 61 -5.55 5.79 -8.08
CA THR A 61 -5.89 4.46 -7.56
C THR A 61 -7.35 4.39 -7.11
N LEU A 62 -7.84 5.40 -6.40
CA LEU A 62 -9.25 5.49 -5.97
C LEU A 62 -10.22 5.60 -7.15
N VAL A 63 -9.83 6.32 -8.21
CA VAL A 63 -10.66 6.51 -9.43
C VAL A 63 -10.69 5.26 -10.31
N THR A 64 -9.53 4.63 -10.53
CA THR A 64 -9.39 3.55 -11.51
C THR A 64 -9.56 2.15 -10.91
N GLY A 65 -9.42 2.02 -9.59
CA GLY A 65 -9.32 0.73 -8.91
C GLY A 65 -8.05 -0.06 -9.25
N LEU A 66 -7.08 0.54 -9.95
CA LEU A 66 -5.79 -0.07 -10.26
C LEU A 66 -4.71 0.57 -9.41
N MET A 67 -3.92 -0.26 -8.73
CA MET A 67 -2.83 0.24 -7.89
C MET A 67 -1.81 1.01 -8.72
N THR A 68 -1.68 2.29 -8.41
CA THR A 68 -0.79 3.25 -9.09
C THR A 68 0.18 3.83 -8.07
N TYR A 69 1.48 3.81 -8.37
CA TYR A 69 2.53 4.17 -7.42
C TYR A 69 3.50 5.21 -8.01
N TRP A 70 4.32 5.83 -7.16
CA TRP A 70 5.36 6.79 -7.52
C TRP A 70 6.77 6.22 -7.37
N SER A 71 7.50 6.09 -8.49
CA SER A 71 8.81 5.44 -8.53
C SER A 71 9.88 6.42 -8.12
N ARG A 72 10.37 6.35 -6.88
CA ARG A 72 11.40 7.28 -6.38
C ARG A 72 12.67 7.31 -7.24
N SER A 73 13.09 6.17 -7.79
CA SER A 73 14.29 6.06 -8.63
C SER A 73 14.10 6.60 -10.04
N ARG A 74 12.87 6.50 -10.59
CA ARG A 74 12.54 6.92 -11.96
C ARG A 74 11.86 8.29 -12.01
N GLN A 75 11.44 8.78 -10.83
CA GLN A 75 10.66 9.99 -10.65
C GLN A 75 9.43 10.04 -11.55
N GLU A 76 8.73 8.91 -11.65
CA GLU A 76 7.56 8.76 -12.53
C GLU A 76 6.45 7.95 -11.87
N VAL A 77 5.22 8.16 -12.34
CA VAL A 77 4.05 7.35 -12.00
C VAL A 77 4.14 6.01 -12.72
N TRP A 78 3.75 4.93 -12.05
CA TRP A 78 3.59 3.63 -12.72
C TRP A 78 2.34 2.89 -12.23
N ILE A 79 1.62 2.26 -13.15
CA ILE A 79 0.50 1.38 -12.84
C ILE A 79 1.05 -0.03 -12.65
N LYS A 80 0.79 -0.65 -11.48
CA LYS A 80 1.33 -1.98 -11.19
C LYS A 80 0.70 -3.01 -12.12
N GLY A 81 1.56 -3.67 -12.90
CA GLY A 81 1.16 -4.69 -13.87
C GLY A 81 1.03 -4.18 -15.31
N GLU A 82 1.17 -2.87 -15.57
CA GLU A 82 1.06 -2.31 -16.92
C GLU A 82 2.01 -2.96 -17.93
N THR A 83 3.25 -3.22 -17.52
CA THR A 83 4.24 -3.89 -18.38
C THR A 83 4.17 -5.43 -18.30
N SER A 84 3.88 -6.00 -17.13
CA SER A 84 3.99 -7.44 -16.89
C SER A 84 2.69 -8.23 -16.96
N GLY A 85 1.54 -7.56 -17.00
CA GLY A 85 0.22 -8.16 -16.82
C GLY A 85 -0.13 -8.51 -15.37
N ASN A 86 0.81 -8.36 -14.42
CA ASN A 86 0.60 -8.74 -13.01
C ASN A 86 -0.08 -7.61 -12.21
N TYR A 87 -1.35 -7.36 -12.54
CA TYR A 87 -2.15 -6.26 -11.98
C TYR A 87 -2.53 -6.47 -10.50
N GLN A 88 -2.75 -5.34 -9.83
CA GLN A 88 -3.36 -5.28 -8.50
C GLN A 88 -4.64 -4.45 -8.59
N ARG A 89 -5.79 -5.10 -8.36
CA ARG A 89 -7.10 -4.43 -8.31
C ARG A 89 -7.44 -4.11 -6.86
N LEU A 90 -7.73 -2.85 -6.57
CA LEU A 90 -8.09 -2.38 -5.24
C LEU A 90 -9.47 -2.93 -4.83
N GLU A 91 -9.53 -3.54 -3.65
CA GLU A 91 -10.78 -3.98 -3.00
C GLU A 91 -11.14 -3.07 -1.82
N SER A 92 -10.12 -2.59 -1.09
CA SER A 92 -10.30 -1.71 0.06
C SER A 92 -9.04 -0.89 0.30
N MET A 93 -9.22 0.38 0.65
CA MET A 93 -8.15 1.27 1.12
C MET A 93 -8.42 1.67 2.57
N ARG A 94 -7.40 1.60 3.42
CA ARG A 94 -7.46 1.98 4.83
C ARG A 94 -6.35 2.97 5.13
N PHE A 95 -6.65 3.94 5.97
CA PHE A 95 -5.72 4.96 6.44
C PHE A 95 -5.38 4.63 7.90
N ASP A 96 -4.13 4.85 8.31
CA ASP A 96 -3.71 4.63 9.69
C ASP A 96 -4.16 5.77 10.62
N CYS A 97 -3.78 5.68 11.89
CA CYS A 97 -4.36 6.52 12.95
C CYS A 97 -3.89 7.98 12.94
N ASP A 98 -2.77 8.29 12.30
CA ASP A 98 -2.27 9.66 12.15
C ASP A 98 -2.15 10.10 10.68
N GLY A 99 -2.59 9.27 9.74
CA GLY A 99 -2.74 9.59 8.33
C GLY A 99 -1.43 9.61 7.56
N ASP A 100 -0.38 8.95 8.07
CA ASP A 100 0.95 8.91 7.45
C ASP A 100 1.28 7.56 6.79
N ALA A 101 0.35 6.59 6.82
CA ALA A 101 0.43 5.36 6.04
C ALA A 101 -0.93 4.87 5.52
N VAL A 102 -0.86 4.12 4.41
CA VAL A 102 -2.04 3.52 3.77
C VAL A 102 -1.88 2.00 3.68
N LEU A 103 -2.97 1.28 3.96
CA LEU A 103 -3.10 -0.15 3.70
C LEU A 103 -4.11 -0.40 2.59
N CYS A 104 -3.66 -0.97 1.48
CA CYS A 104 -4.49 -1.37 0.35
C CYS A 104 -4.65 -2.88 0.31
N LEU A 105 -5.90 -3.35 0.38
CA LEU A 105 -6.25 -4.75 0.13
C LEU A 105 -6.57 -4.90 -1.36
N VAL A 106 -5.93 -5.88 -2.00
CA VAL A 106 -6.00 -6.04 -3.46
C VAL A 106 -6.25 -7.48 -3.89
N LYS A 107 -6.92 -7.65 -5.03
CA LYS A 107 -6.84 -8.89 -5.81
C LYS A 107 -5.62 -8.83 -6.70
N GLN A 108 -4.63 -9.67 -6.40
CA GLN A 108 -3.40 -9.79 -7.17
C GLN A 108 -3.59 -10.76 -8.34
N THR A 109 -3.24 -10.33 -9.55
CA THR A 109 -3.09 -11.21 -10.73
C THR A 109 -1.61 -11.52 -10.91
N GLY A 110 -1.24 -12.79 -11.07
CA GLY A 110 0.16 -13.21 -11.23
C GLY A 110 1.04 -12.80 -10.03
N ALA A 111 2.32 -12.54 -10.28
CA ALA A 111 3.29 -12.24 -9.23
C ALA A 111 3.29 -10.75 -8.82
N ALA A 112 3.27 -10.45 -7.51
CA ALA A 112 3.48 -9.09 -7.04
C ALA A 112 4.95 -8.65 -7.22
N CYS A 113 5.89 -9.56 -7.01
CA CYS A 113 7.32 -9.29 -7.07
C CYS A 113 7.88 -9.39 -8.49
N HIS A 114 8.84 -8.53 -8.83
CA HIS A 114 9.58 -8.58 -10.10
C HIS A 114 10.41 -9.86 -10.29
N THR A 115 10.64 -10.62 -9.21
CA THR A 115 11.34 -11.92 -9.25
C THR A 115 10.42 -13.11 -9.57
N GLY A 116 9.15 -12.86 -9.87
CA GLY A 116 8.14 -13.91 -10.10
C GLY A 116 7.48 -14.45 -8.83
N ARG A 117 7.90 -14.01 -7.64
CA ARG A 117 7.31 -14.43 -6.36
C ARG A 117 5.98 -13.73 -6.05
N GLN A 118 5.16 -14.40 -5.24
CA GLN A 118 3.85 -13.89 -4.82
C GLN A 118 3.95 -12.58 -4.02
N HIS A 119 4.95 -12.46 -3.15
CA HIS A 119 5.21 -11.29 -2.32
C HIS A 119 6.70 -10.91 -2.36
N CYS A 120 7.00 -9.64 -2.11
CA CYS A 120 8.36 -9.11 -2.02
C CYS A 120 9.07 -9.53 -0.73
N PHE A 121 8.32 -9.85 0.33
CA PHE A 121 8.85 -10.21 1.65
C PHE A 121 9.15 -11.72 1.75
N TYR A 122 9.94 -12.26 0.83
CA TYR A 122 10.23 -13.70 0.74
C TYR A 122 11.45 -14.15 1.56
N LEU A 123 12.07 -13.24 2.32
CA LEU A 123 13.16 -13.52 3.23
C LEU A 123 12.65 -13.41 4.67
N GLU A 124 12.87 -14.44 5.47
CA GLU A 124 12.50 -14.47 6.87
C GLU A 124 13.75 -14.55 7.74
N ALA A 125 13.87 -13.64 8.70
CA ALA A 125 14.92 -13.67 9.70
C ALA A 125 14.48 -14.53 10.90
N SER A 126 15.29 -15.52 11.26
CA SER A 126 15.11 -16.32 12.47
C SER A 126 15.97 -15.78 13.60
N GLN A 127 15.34 -15.24 14.65
CA GLN A 127 16.05 -14.74 15.82
C GLN A 127 16.77 -15.87 16.58
N SER A 128 16.16 -17.05 16.71
CA SER A 128 16.75 -18.17 17.45
C SER A 128 17.94 -18.80 16.73
N ARG A 129 17.89 -18.87 15.39
CA ARG A 129 18.95 -19.47 14.57
C ARG A 129 20.00 -18.47 14.09
N GLN A 130 19.77 -17.17 14.28
CA GLN A 130 20.62 -16.09 13.74
C GLN A 130 20.87 -16.29 12.23
N SER A 131 19.81 -16.65 11.49
CA SER A 131 19.88 -17.01 10.07
C SER A 131 18.72 -16.40 9.28
N VAL A 132 18.88 -16.27 7.96
CA VAL A 132 17.81 -15.89 7.04
C VAL A 132 17.44 -17.07 6.15
N SER A 133 16.15 -17.34 5.99
CA SER A 133 15.61 -18.36 5.11
C SER A 133 14.73 -17.79 4.01
N MET A 134 14.71 -18.47 2.87
CA MET A 134 13.78 -18.19 1.78
C MET A 134 12.42 -18.81 2.10
N LEU A 135 11.36 -18.01 2.13
CA LEU A 135 9.98 -18.47 2.28
C LEU A 135 9.43 -19.11 1.01
N SER A 136 9.94 -18.67 -0.16
CA SER A 136 9.55 -19.21 -1.46
C SER A 136 10.67 -19.11 -2.49
N ALA A 137 10.85 -20.16 -3.29
CA ALA A 137 11.70 -20.10 -4.48
C ALA A 137 11.07 -19.19 -5.56
N ALA A 138 11.88 -18.74 -6.51
CA ALA A 138 11.35 -18.14 -7.73
C ALA A 138 10.69 -19.26 -8.55
N PRO A 139 9.62 -18.97 -9.30
CA PRO A 139 9.16 -19.88 -10.35
C PRO A 139 10.25 -20.16 -11.39
#